data_AF-G3U0H7-F1
#
_entry.id   AF-G3U0H7-F1
#
_cell.length_a   1.000
_cell.length_b   1.000
_cell.length_c   1.000
_cell.angle_alpha   90.00
_cell.angle_beta   90.00
_cell.angle_gamma   90.00
#
_symmetry.space_group_name_H-M   'P 1'
#
loop_
_entity.id
_entity.type
_entity.pdbx_description
1 polymer ?
#
loop_
_entity_poly.entity_id
_entity_poly.type
_entity_poly.pdbx_seq_one_letter_code
_entity_poly.pdbx_strand_id
1 'polypeptide(L)'
;MSPTFNDIVSSLQRSGTFINSLIAILTIGGQQLLSSFTFSCPCQVGKNFYYGSAFLVIPALILLIAGYALRSQMWTITSEYCCSCAPPCRQISPLERKLACLRFFSITGRALVAPLTWLAVTLLRGTYYECAASEFTSVDHYPAFDNISASKREEILAGFPCCRSAPSDVILVRDEVALLHRYQSQMLGWILITLAIIAALVSRCLARCCSPLTSLQHHYWTTHLNNERELFEQVAEQHSKLLIMQRIKKIFGFAPGSENVRHIRIPSCQDWRDISVPSFLCMGDELQGHYSFLGDRVDEDNKGGKSESIELKP
;
A
#
# COMPACT_ATOMS: atom_id res chain seq x y z
N MET A 1 6.91 -26.25 15.98
CA MET A 1 6.17 -24.98 16.25
C MET A 1 4.72 -25.34 16.51
N SER A 2 4.15 -24.95 17.65
CA SER A 2 2.82 -25.40 18.07
C SER A 2 1.71 -24.81 17.19
N PRO A 3 0.65 -25.58 16.86
CA PRO A 3 -0.45 -25.12 16.02
C PRO A 3 -1.12 -23.85 16.56
N THR A 4 -1.18 -23.72 17.89
CA THR A 4 -1.71 -22.54 18.59
C THR A 4 -0.96 -21.24 18.30
N PHE A 5 0.35 -21.30 18.06
CA PHE A 5 1.13 -20.10 17.76
C PHE A 5 0.87 -19.61 16.33
N ASN A 6 0.75 -20.54 15.38
CA ASN A 6 0.43 -20.21 14.00
C ASN A 6 -1.01 -19.67 13.85
N ASP A 7 -1.94 -20.16 14.66
CA ASP A 7 -3.32 -19.64 14.71
C ASP A 7 -3.38 -18.21 15.28
N ILE A 8 -2.57 -17.92 16.31
CA ILE A 8 -2.47 -16.56 16.86
C ILE A 8 -1.81 -15.60 15.86
N VAL A 9 -0.73 -16.03 15.19
CA VAL A 9 -0.03 -15.24 14.17
C VAL A 9 -0.93 -14.96 12.97
N SER A 10 -1.65 -15.97 12.47
CA SER A 10 -2.59 -15.79 11.37
C SER A 10 -3.76 -14.90 11.74
N SER A 11 -4.28 -14.99 12.97
CA SER A 11 -5.31 -14.10 13.51
C SER A 11 -4.83 -12.63 13.60
N LEU A 12 -3.60 -12.41 14.08
CA LEU A 12 -2.98 -11.07 14.13
C LEU A 12 -2.74 -10.51 12.73
N GLN A 13 -2.29 -11.34 11.78
CA GLN A 13 -2.05 -10.94 10.39
C GLN A 13 -3.36 -10.66 9.63
N ARG A 14 -4.47 -11.30 10.02
CA ARG A 14 -5.81 -11.02 9.48
C ARG A 14 -6.40 -9.72 10.05
N SER A 15 -5.93 -9.30 11.22
CA SER A 15 -6.39 -8.08 11.89
C SER A 15 -5.82 -6.82 11.23
N GLY A 16 -6.65 -6.14 10.43
CA GLY A 16 -6.28 -4.89 9.79
C GLY A 16 -5.93 -3.76 10.79
N THR A 17 -6.44 -3.80 12.02
CA THR A 17 -6.09 -2.82 13.06
C THR A 17 -4.67 -3.05 13.57
N PHE A 18 -4.26 -4.30 13.80
CA PHE A 18 -2.90 -4.63 14.24
C PHE A 18 -1.85 -4.20 13.21
N ILE A 19 -2.09 -4.50 11.93
CA ILE A 19 -1.19 -4.08 10.83
C ILE A 19 -1.09 -2.56 10.76
N ASN A 20 -2.21 -1.83 10.84
CA ASN A 20 -2.19 -0.36 10.79
C ASN A 20 -1.45 0.24 11.99
N SER A 21 -1.64 -0.30 13.19
CA SER A 21 -0.91 0.13 14.39
C SER A 21 0.60 -0.14 14.26
N LEU A 22 0.99 -1.30 13.74
CA LEU A 22 2.39 -1.62 13.49
C LEU A 22 3.03 -0.65 12.48
N ILE A 23 2.33 -0.35 11.39
CA ILE A 23 2.78 0.66 10.40
C ILE A 23 2.97 2.01 11.07
N ALA A 24 2.03 2.44 11.92
CA ALA A 24 2.15 3.71 12.63
C ALA A 24 3.37 3.74 13.57
N ILE A 25 3.57 2.69 14.37
CA ILE A 25 4.73 2.56 15.28
C ILE A 25 6.04 2.58 14.50
N LEU A 26 6.14 1.81 13.42
CA LEU A 26 7.33 1.79 12.56
C LEU A 26 7.60 3.15 11.91
N THR A 27 6.56 3.87 11.51
CA THR A 27 6.69 5.21 10.93
C THR A 27 7.20 6.21 11.96
N ILE A 28 6.70 6.14 13.20
CA ILE A 28 7.18 6.97 14.33
C ILE A 28 8.65 6.67 14.63
N GLY A 29 9.02 5.38 14.73
CA GLY A 29 10.40 4.97 14.98
C GLY A 29 11.35 5.39 13.85
N GLY A 30 10.93 5.20 12.60
CA GLY A 30 11.69 5.63 11.42
C GLY A 30 11.89 7.14 11.34
N GLN A 31 10.84 7.92 11.64
CA GLN A 31 10.93 9.39 11.71
C GLN A 31 11.92 9.83 12.79
N GLN A 32 11.84 9.22 13.98
CA GLN A 32 12.72 9.57 15.08
C GLN A 32 14.19 9.31 14.74
N LEU A 33 14.48 8.19 14.06
CA LEU A 33 15.83 7.86 13.59
C LEU A 33 16.29 8.84 12.50
N LEU A 34 15.51 9.05 11.44
CA LEU A 34 15.89 9.93 10.32
C LEU A 34 16.15 11.37 10.76
N SER A 35 15.30 11.90 11.65
CA SER A 35 15.47 13.26 12.14
C SER A 35 16.58 13.39 13.18
N SER A 36 17.01 12.33 13.86
CA SER A 36 18.10 12.41 14.83
C SER A 36 19.47 12.18 14.20
N PHE A 37 19.55 11.39 13.12
CA PHE A 37 20.81 11.01 12.48
C PHE A 37 21.16 11.80 11.22
N THR A 38 20.18 12.33 10.48
CA THR A 38 20.42 12.84 9.12
C THR A 38 19.97 14.27 8.91
N PHE A 39 19.08 14.79 9.75
CA PHE A 39 18.55 16.13 9.55
C PHE A 39 19.43 17.20 10.21
N SER A 40 19.96 18.11 9.40
CA SER A 40 20.64 19.33 9.86
C SER A 40 20.31 20.46 8.89
N CYS A 41 19.67 21.52 9.39
CA CYS A 41 19.25 22.62 8.54
C CYS A 41 20.50 23.30 7.93
N PRO A 42 20.54 23.57 6.61
CA PRO A 42 21.73 24.15 5.98
C PRO A 42 21.96 25.62 6.37
N CYS A 43 20.92 26.33 6.80
CA CYS A 43 20.94 27.72 7.20
C CYS A 43 21.59 28.64 6.16
N GLN A 44 21.11 28.49 4.93
CA GLN A 44 21.51 29.27 3.76
C GLN A 44 20.26 29.78 3.06
N VAL A 45 20.26 31.07 2.73
CA VAL A 45 19.16 31.76 2.04
C VAL A 45 18.75 30.99 0.79
N GLY A 46 17.45 30.74 0.65
CA GLY A 46 16.83 30.03 -0.47
C GLY A 46 16.97 28.52 -0.42
N LYS A 47 17.78 27.94 0.48
CA LYS A 47 17.97 26.48 0.58
C LYS A 47 17.20 25.84 1.72
N ASN A 48 16.88 26.60 2.77
CA ASN A 48 16.19 26.07 3.93
C ASN A 48 14.80 25.53 3.55
N PHE A 49 14.06 26.27 2.70
CA PHE A 49 12.74 25.88 2.21
C PHE A 49 12.77 24.53 1.50
N TYR A 50 13.65 24.35 0.50
CA TYR A 50 13.72 23.10 -0.26
C TYR A 50 14.19 21.93 0.60
N TYR A 51 15.18 22.15 1.45
CA TYR A 51 15.70 21.10 2.33
C TYR A 51 14.64 20.63 3.32
N GLY A 52 13.99 21.54 4.06
CA GLY A 52 12.94 21.20 5.00
C GLY A 52 11.72 20.56 4.33
N SER A 53 11.28 21.11 3.19
CA SER A 53 10.14 20.57 2.43
C SER A 53 10.42 19.19 1.84
N ALA A 54 11.66 18.92 1.40
CA ALA A 54 12.03 17.61 0.88
C ALA A 54 11.90 16.52 1.95
N PHE A 55 12.42 16.76 3.16
CA PHE A 55 12.30 15.82 4.28
C PHE A 55 10.84 15.67 4.77
N LEU A 56 10.00 16.68 4.57
CA LEU A 56 8.58 16.61 4.88
C LEU A 56 7.80 15.77 3.85
N VAL A 57 7.95 16.06 2.55
CA VAL A 57 7.07 15.54 1.48
C VAL A 57 7.61 14.28 0.80
N ILE A 58 8.91 14.18 0.54
CA ILE A 58 9.47 13.09 -0.29
C ILE A 58 9.28 11.72 0.38
N PRO A 59 9.56 11.52 1.68
CA PRO A 59 9.30 10.24 2.33
C PRO A 59 7.81 9.85 2.32
N ALA A 60 6.90 10.82 2.47
CA ALA A 60 5.47 10.56 2.34
C ALA A 60 5.12 10.08 0.92
N LEU A 61 5.67 10.70 -0.12
CA LEU A 61 5.45 10.27 -1.51
C LEU A 61 5.99 8.85 -1.76
N ILE A 62 7.19 8.54 -1.26
CA ILE A 62 7.78 7.19 -1.38
C ILE A 62 6.90 6.16 -0.67
N LEU A 63 6.44 6.46 0.55
CA LEU A 63 5.54 5.59 1.31
C LEU A 63 4.19 5.39 0.59
N LEU A 64 3.68 6.42 -0.08
CA LEU A 64 2.46 6.32 -0.89
C LEU A 64 2.66 5.38 -2.09
N ILE A 65 3.75 5.57 -2.85
CA ILE A 65 4.08 4.74 -4.02
C ILE A 65 4.29 3.29 -3.57
N ALA A 66 5.07 3.05 -2.51
CA ALA A 66 5.29 1.73 -1.95
C ALA A 66 3.97 1.11 -1.45
N GLY A 67 3.12 1.90 -0.78
CA GLY A 67 1.81 1.47 -0.28
C GLY A 67 0.84 1.03 -1.37
N TYR A 68 1.00 1.56 -2.58
CA TYR A 68 0.28 1.12 -3.78
C TYR A 68 0.96 -0.07 -4.46
N ALA A 69 2.27 -0.01 -4.70
CA ALA A 69 3.05 -1.04 -5.40
C ALA A 69 3.05 -2.41 -4.68
N LEU A 70 3.11 -2.42 -3.35
CA LEU A 70 3.12 -3.65 -2.54
C LEU A 70 1.75 -4.36 -2.47
N ARG A 71 0.69 -3.77 -3.02
CA ARG A 71 -0.65 -4.40 -3.02
C ARG A 71 -0.87 -5.15 -4.32
N SER A 72 -0.84 -6.49 -4.23
CA SER A 72 -1.12 -7.40 -5.36
C SER A 72 -2.45 -7.12 -6.08
N GLN A 73 -3.47 -6.66 -5.34
CA GLN A 73 -4.78 -6.29 -5.90
C GLN A 73 -4.73 -5.10 -6.87
N MET A 74 -3.70 -4.25 -6.81
CA MET A 74 -3.56 -3.13 -7.74
C MET A 74 -3.06 -3.62 -9.11
N TRP A 75 -2.12 -4.57 -9.10
CA TRP A 75 -1.55 -5.19 -10.28
C TRP A 75 -2.55 -6.05 -11.05
N THR A 76 -3.50 -6.70 -10.37
CA THR A 76 -4.56 -7.45 -11.05
C THR A 76 -5.47 -6.52 -11.85
N ILE A 77 -5.81 -5.34 -11.31
CA ILE A 77 -6.67 -4.36 -11.99
C ILE A 77 -5.95 -3.70 -13.18
N THR A 78 -4.65 -3.39 -13.06
CA THR A 78 -3.89 -2.83 -14.19
C THR A 78 -3.56 -3.87 -15.25
N SER A 79 -3.32 -5.13 -14.88
CA SER A 79 -3.09 -6.24 -15.82
C SER A 79 -4.32 -6.53 -16.69
N GLU A 80 -5.52 -6.49 -16.10
CA GLU A 80 -6.80 -6.63 -16.82
C GLU A 80 -7.01 -5.55 -17.91
N TYR A 81 -6.36 -4.38 -17.77
CA TYR A 81 -6.43 -3.30 -18.76
C TYR A 81 -5.26 -3.29 -19.77
N CYS A 82 -4.15 -3.97 -19.48
CA CYS A 82 -2.91 -3.87 -20.27
C CYS A 82 -2.72 -5.05 -21.24
N CYS A 83 -3.37 -6.19 -21.00
CA CYS A 83 -3.32 -7.35 -21.90
C CYS A 83 -4.48 -7.32 -22.90
N SER A 84 -4.16 -7.17 -24.19
CA SER A 84 -5.09 -7.17 -25.33
C SER A 84 -5.84 -8.50 -25.60
N CYS A 85 -5.89 -9.42 -24.63
CA CYS A 85 -6.55 -10.73 -24.76
C CYS A 85 -8.01 -10.73 -24.25
N ALA A 86 -8.55 -9.57 -23.86
CA ALA A 86 -9.97 -9.45 -23.49
C ALA A 86 -10.82 -9.07 -24.73
N PRO A 87 -11.97 -9.72 -24.95
CA PRO A 87 -12.86 -9.36 -26.05
C PRO A 87 -13.35 -7.90 -25.91
N PRO A 88 -13.70 -7.22 -27.01
CA PRO A 88 -13.97 -5.80 -27.01
C PRO A 88 -15.21 -5.49 -26.15
N CYS A 89 -15.02 -4.66 -25.13
CA CYS A 89 -16.06 -3.96 -24.37
C CYS A 89 -17.19 -4.85 -23.81
N ARG A 90 -16.89 -5.62 -22.75
CA ARG A 90 -17.96 -6.02 -21.81
C ARG A 90 -18.49 -4.73 -21.17
N GLN A 91 -19.75 -4.37 -21.45
CA GLN A 91 -20.38 -3.17 -20.92
C GLN A 91 -20.48 -3.32 -19.40
N ILE A 92 -19.52 -2.75 -18.67
CA ILE A 92 -19.41 -2.88 -17.21
C ILE A 92 -20.74 -2.42 -16.60
N SER A 93 -21.40 -3.34 -15.90
CA SER A 93 -22.67 -3.04 -15.28
C SER A 93 -22.49 -1.92 -14.24
N PRO A 94 -23.52 -1.10 -13.97
CA PRO A 94 -23.44 -0.06 -12.95
C PRO A 94 -23.10 -0.63 -11.56
N LEU A 95 -23.42 -1.91 -11.33
CA LEU A 95 -23.12 -2.64 -10.11
C LEU A 95 -21.61 -2.96 -10.00
N GLU A 96 -21.00 -3.51 -11.05
CA GLU A 96 -19.56 -3.80 -11.10
C GLU A 96 -18.72 -2.52 -10.94
N ARG A 97 -19.15 -1.42 -11.58
CA ARG A 97 -18.48 -0.12 -11.41
C ARG A 97 -18.52 0.37 -9.96
N LYS A 98 -19.65 0.20 -9.27
CA LYS A 98 -19.77 0.55 -7.84
C LYS A 98 -18.87 -0.34 -6.97
N LEU A 99 -18.83 -1.64 -7.23
CA LEU A 99 -17.97 -2.60 -6.53
C LEU A 99 -16.48 -2.31 -6.75
N ALA A 100 -16.08 -2.00 -7.98
CA ALA A 100 -14.71 -1.59 -8.32
C ALA A 100 -14.32 -0.29 -7.61
N CYS A 101 -15.23 0.70 -7.57
CA CYS A 101 -15.01 1.95 -6.84
C CYS A 101 -14.86 1.73 -5.33
N LEU A 102 -15.69 0.87 -4.71
CA LEU A 102 -15.58 0.52 -3.29
C LEU A 102 -14.26 -0.20 -2.98
N ARG A 103 -13.83 -1.10 -3.88
CA ARG A 103 -12.54 -1.81 -3.78
C ARG A 103 -11.38 -0.82 -3.88
N PHE A 104 -11.40 0.09 -4.85
CA PHE A 104 -10.38 1.12 -5.02
C PHE A 104 -10.31 2.06 -3.80
N PHE A 105 -11.47 2.44 -3.26
CA PHE A 105 -11.56 3.25 -2.04
C PHE A 105 -10.90 2.54 -0.84
N SER A 106 -11.19 1.24 -0.67
CA SER A 106 -10.55 0.44 0.38
C SER A 106 -9.04 0.29 0.18
N ILE A 107 -8.54 0.18 -1.05
CA ILE A 107 -7.11 0.07 -1.35
C ILE A 107 -6.41 1.40 -1.02
N THR A 108 -6.95 2.50 -1.54
CA THR A 108 -6.42 3.86 -1.33
C THR A 108 -6.41 4.24 0.15
N GLY A 109 -7.49 3.94 0.89
CA GLY A 109 -7.56 4.21 2.33
C GLY A 109 -6.46 3.49 3.13
N ARG A 110 -6.07 2.27 2.74
CA ARG A 110 -4.97 1.54 3.40
C ARG A 110 -3.59 2.02 2.95
N ALA A 111 -3.43 2.48 1.70
CA ALA A 111 -2.17 3.02 1.19
C ALA A 111 -1.82 4.38 1.84
N LEU A 112 -2.85 5.19 2.17
CA LEU A 112 -2.68 6.52 2.76
C LEU A 112 -2.29 6.54 4.25
N VAL A 113 -2.40 5.40 4.95
CA VAL A 113 -2.11 5.34 6.41
C VAL A 113 -0.66 5.77 6.71
N ALA A 114 0.31 5.19 6.02
CA ALA A 114 1.73 5.48 6.22
C ALA A 114 2.11 6.95 5.91
N PRO A 115 1.77 7.52 4.74
CA PRO A 115 2.13 8.91 4.42
C PRO A 115 1.42 9.93 5.32
N LEU A 116 0.15 9.71 5.68
CA LEU A 116 -0.54 10.60 6.62
C LEU A 116 0.08 10.55 8.01
N THR A 117 0.47 9.35 8.47
CA THR A 117 1.16 9.20 9.76
C THR A 117 2.52 9.89 9.73
N TRP A 118 3.29 9.74 8.65
CA TRP A 118 4.57 10.44 8.48
C TRP A 118 4.42 11.95 8.58
N LEU A 119 3.48 12.53 7.82
CA LEU A 119 3.21 13.97 7.83
C LEU A 119 2.74 14.45 9.20
N ALA A 120 1.84 13.71 9.86
CA ALA A 120 1.37 14.05 11.20
C ALA A 120 2.52 14.08 12.21
N VAL A 121 3.37 13.04 12.24
CA VAL A 121 4.48 12.93 13.19
C VAL A 121 5.54 14.02 12.93
N THR A 122 5.90 14.25 11.67
CA THR A 122 6.89 15.27 11.30
C THR A 122 6.41 16.70 11.59
N LEU A 123 5.13 17.00 11.37
CA LEU A 123 4.52 18.29 11.71
C LEU A 123 4.40 18.48 13.24
N LEU A 124 3.98 17.44 13.98
CA LEU A 124 3.92 17.53 15.45
C LEU A 124 5.30 17.72 16.08
N ARG A 125 6.35 17.16 15.47
CA ARG A 125 7.74 17.40 15.89
C ARG A 125 8.22 18.82 15.55
N GLY A 126 7.75 19.40 14.44
CA GLY A 126 8.01 20.79 14.06
C GLY A 126 9.39 21.08 13.44
N THR A 127 10.39 20.22 13.62
CA THR A 127 11.79 20.50 13.20
C THR A 127 11.95 20.74 11.70
N TYR A 128 11.23 20.02 10.85
CA TYR A 128 11.30 20.20 9.40
C TYR A 128 10.59 21.49 8.94
N TYR A 129 9.47 21.82 9.60
CA TYR A 129 8.70 23.04 9.32
C TYR A 129 9.46 24.28 9.80
N GLU A 130 10.08 24.25 10.99
CA GLU A 130 10.95 25.31 11.50
C GLU A 130 12.05 25.68 10.51
N CYS A 131 12.73 24.67 9.94
CA CYS A 131 13.75 24.91 8.91
C CYS A 131 13.10 25.46 7.63
N ALA A 132 12.03 24.84 7.13
CA ALA A 132 11.41 25.25 5.87
C ALA A 132 10.80 26.66 5.89
N ALA A 133 10.19 27.06 7.01
CA ALA A 133 9.47 28.32 7.18
C ALA A 133 10.36 29.48 7.68
N SER A 134 11.60 29.18 8.12
CA SER A 134 12.52 30.17 8.71
C SER A 134 12.70 31.44 7.88
N GLU A 135 12.77 31.31 6.56
CA GLU A 135 12.99 32.43 5.63
C GLU A 135 11.75 33.30 5.40
N PHE A 136 10.55 32.81 5.73
CA PHE A 136 9.27 33.46 5.40
C PHE A 136 8.64 34.22 6.57
N THR A 137 9.34 34.34 7.71
CA THR A 137 8.79 35.04 8.88
C THR A 137 8.85 36.55 8.69
N SER A 138 7.72 37.22 8.89
CA SER A 138 7.67 38.68 9.00
C SER A 138 8.27 39.12 10.33
N VAL A 139 9.41 39.80 10.29
CA VAL A 139 10.08 40.41 11.47
C VAL A 139 9.99 41.93 11.48
N ASP A 140 9.16 42.52 10.63
CA ASP A 140 9.03 43.97 10.46
C ASP A 140 8.52 44.71 11.70
N HIS A 141 7.90 44.01 12.65
CA HIS A 141 7.40 44.63 13.89
C HIS A 141 8.46 44.72 14.99
N TYR A 142 9.58 44.01 14.85
CA TYR A 142 10.61 43.96 15.88
C TYR A 142 11.62 45.11 15.71
N PRO A 143 11.87 45.90 16.77
CA PRO A 143 12.80 47.03 16.69
C PRO A 143 14.24 46.61 16.37
N ALA A 144 14.60 45.34 16.66
CA ALA A 144 15.89 44.76 16.31
C ALA A 144 16.13 44.69 14.78
N PHE A 145 15.08 44.80 13.96
CA PHE A 145 15.15 44.67 12.49
C PHE A 145 14.85 45.98 11.73
N ASP A 146 14.59 47.10 12.42
CA ASP A 146 14.24 48.40 11.82
C ASP A 146 15.39 48.98 10.98
N ASN A 147 16.65 48.82 11.43
CA ASN A 147 17.85 49.36 10.79
C ASN A 147 18.64 48.31 9.97
N ILE A 148 18.05 47.15 9.70
CA ILE A 148 18.71 46.04 8.98
C ILE A 148 18.24 46.02 7.52
N SER A 149 19.19 45.94 6.58
CA SER A 149 18.87 45.80 5.15
C SER A 149 18.11 44.49 4.86
N ALA A 150 17.26 44.48 3.82
CA ALA A 150 16.47 43.30 3.46
C ALA A 150 17.34 42.05 3.22
N SER A 151 18.47 42.19 2.51
CA SER A 151 19.39 41.07 2.26
C SER A 151 20.03 40.53 3.54
N LYS A 152 20.37 41.40 4.50
CA LYS A 152 20.94 40.98 5.77
C LYS A 152 19.88 40.34 6.68
N ARG A 153 18.64 40.82 6.61
CA ARG A 153 17.49 40.25 7.30
C ARG A 153 17.24 38.81 6.85
N GLU A 154 17.21 38.54 5.55
CA GLU A 154 17.06 37.18 5.01
C GLU A 154 18.19 36.24 5.49
N GLU A 155 19.43 36.72 5.53
CA GLU A 155 20.57 35.95 6.02
C GLU A 155 20.43 35.60 7.51
N ILE A 156 19.95 36.56 8.33
CA ILE A 156 19.70 36.37 9.77
C ILE A 156 18.56 35.36 9.99
N LEU A 157 17.45 35.51 9.26
CA LEU A 157 16.29 34.62 9.32
C LEU A 157 16.66 33.19 8.92
N ALA A 158 17.39 33.02 7.82
CA ALA A 158 17.90 31.72 7.38
C ALA A 158 18.84 31.08 8.42
N GLY A 159 19.49 31.89 9.26
CA GLY A 159 20.39 31.46 10.33
C GLY A 159 19.71 31.03 11.64
N PHE A 160 18.43 31.36 11.83
CA PHE A 160 17.70 31.10 13.09
C PHE A 160 17.71 29.62 13.51
N PRO A 161 17.45 28.63 12.62
CA PRO A 161 17.42 27.22 13.01
C PRO A 161 18.78 26.65 13.45
N CYS A 162 19.89 27.29 13.11
CA CYS A 162 21.25 26.80 13.41
C CYS A 162 21.89 27.45 14.64
N CYS A 163 21.16 28.29 15.37
CA CYS A 163 21.67 28.99 16.56
C CYS A 163 23.00 29.72 16.31
N ARG A 164 23.13 30.42 15.17
CA ARG A 164 24.31 31.28 14.95
C ARG A 164 24.37 32.37 16.02
N SER A 165 25.59 32.72 16.44
CA SER A 165 25.84 33.77 17.42
C SER A 165 25.30 35.11 16.90
N ALA A 166 24.29 35.64 17.58
CA ALA A 166 23.64 36.92 17.30
C ALA A 166 23.61 37.76 18.59
N PRO A 167 23.47 39.10 18.50
CA PRO A 167 23.30 39.92 19.68
C PRO A 167 22.01 39.54 20.45
N SER A 168 21.98 39.85 21.75
CA SER A 168 20.97 39.32 22.70
C SER A 168 19.53 39.67 22.34
N ASP A 169 19.31 40.81 21.69
CA ASP A 169 18.04 41.26 21.13
C ASP A 169 17.54 40.35 20.00
N VAL A 170 18.42 39.95 19.08
CA VAL A 170 18.11 39.02 17.98
C VAL A 170 17.89 37.59 18.50
N ILE A 171 18.55 37.21 19.59
CA ILE A 171 18.34 35.91 20.25
C ILE A 171 16.91 35.80 20.79
N LEU A 172 16.38 36.84 21.43
CA LEU A 172 15.00 36.84 21.93
C LEU A 172 14.00 36.70 20.78
N VAL A 173 14.18 37.44 19.70
CA VAL A 173 13.32 37.34 18.51
C VAL A 173 13.40 35.95 17.88
N ARG A 174 14.60 35.37 17.79
CA ARG A 174 14.78 33.99 17.28
C ARG A 174 13.95 32.99 18.09
N ASP A 175 14.00 33.06 19.42
CA ASP A 175 13.29 32.12 20.28
C ASP A 175 11.77 32.28 20.17
N GLU A 176 11.28 33.51 20.06
CA GLU A 176 9.86 33.81 19.80
C GLU A 176 9.40 33.27 18.43
N VAL A 177 10.19 33.50 17.38
CA VAL A 177 9.91 32.99 16.02
C VAL A 177 9.96 31.46 15.99
N ALA A 178 10.90 30.83 16.70
CA ALA A 178 10.96 29.37 16.80
C ALA A 178 9.72 28.80 17.50
N LEU A 179 9.24 29.44 18.57
CA LEU A 179 8.00 29.07 19.25
C LEU A 179 6.79 29.25 18.34
N LEU A 180 6.72 30.35 17.59
CA LEU A 180 5.64 30.60 16.62
C LEU A 180 5.59 29.52 15.54
N HIS A 181 6.73 29.15 14.95
CA HIS A 181 6.80 28.07 13.95
C HIS A 181 6.43 26.71 14.53
N ARG A 182 6.84 26.40 15.77
CA ARG A 182 6.41 25.17 16.45
C ARG A 182 4.91 25.11 16.62
N TYR A 183 4.33 26.22 17.08
CA TYR A 183 2.88 26.36 17.22
C TYR A 183 2.17 26.14 15.87
N GLN A 184 2.61 26.82 14.81
CA GLN A 184 2.02 26.67 13.48
C GLN A 184 2.13 25.22 12.97
N SER A 185 3.30 24.60 13.13
CA SER A 185 3.53 23.22 12.69
C SER A 185 2.63 22.23 13.43
N GLN A 186 2.54 22.36 14.76
CA GLN A 186 1.67 21.50 15.58
C GLN A 186 0.19 21.72 15.26
N MET A 187 -0.24 22.96 15.05
CA MET A 187 -1.61 23.26 14.61
C MET A 187 -1.92 22.63 13.26
N LEU A 188 -1.01 22.76 12.27
CA LEU A 188 -1.15 22.10 10.97
C LEU A 188 -1.21 20.57 11.12
N GLY A 189 -0.40 20.00 12.02
CA GLY A 189 -0.42 18.58 12.36
C GLY A 189 -1.77 18.12 12.91
N TRP A 190 -2.34 18.85 13.88
CA TRP A 190 -3.66 18.55 14.44
C TRP A 190 -4.81 18.75 13.44
N ILE A 191 -4.75 19.79 12.62
CA ILE A 191 -5.71 20.03 11.53
C ILE A 191 -5.66 18.87 10.54
N LEU A 192 -4.47 18.42 10.13
CA LEU A 192 -4.28 17.28 9.24
C LEU A 192 -4.90 16.00 9.82
N ILE A 193 -4.60 15.68 11.09
CA ILE A 193 -5.14 14.49 11.78
C ILE A 193 -6.68 14.57 11.80
N THR A 194 -7.23 15.70 12.22
CA THR A 194 -8.67 15.90 12.34
C THR A 194 -9.37 15.75 10.99
N LEU A 195 -8.84 16.42 9.96
CA LEU A 195 -9.38 16.33 8.60
C LEU A 195 -9.29 14.92 8.04
N ALA A 196 -8.18 14.22 8.26
CA ALA A 196 -8.00 12.83 7.85
C ALA A 196 -9.01 11.89 8.51
N ILE A 197 -9.28 12.06 9.81
CA ILE A 197 -10.28 11.28 10.55
C ILE A 197 -11.69 11.56 10.00
N ILE A 198 -12.05 12.83 9.81
CA ILE A 198 -13.35 13.21 9.26
C ILE A 198 -13.51 12.64 7.85
N ALA A 199 -12.52 12.79 6.98
CA ALA A 199 -12.55 12.23 5.62
C ALA A 199 -12.67 10.70 5.63
N ALA A 200 -11.97 10.01 6.54
CA ALA A 200 -12.08 8.57 6.71
C ALA A 200 -13.48 8.14 7.21
N LEU A 201 -14.10 8.92 8.09
CA LEU A 201 -15.45 8.66 8.58
C LEU A 201 -16.48 8.88 7.47
N VAL A 202 -16.47 10.05 6.83
CA VAL A 202 -17.39 10.42 5.74
C VAL A 202 -17.30 9.42 4.61
N SER A 203 -16.09 9.04 4.22
CA SER A 203 -15.92 8.06 3.15
C SER A 203 -16.39 6.66 3.51
N ARG A 204 -16.24 6.21 4.76
CA ARG A 204 -16.86 4.97 5.24
C ARG A 204 -18.38 5.07 5.24
N CYS A 205 -18.96 6.19 5.67
CA CYS A 205 -20.39 6.43 5.60
C CYS A 205 -20.90 6.37 4.16
N LEU A 206 -20.25 7.08 3.23
CA LEU A 206 -20.59 7.07 1.81
C LEU A 206 -20.43 5.66 1.20
N ALA A 207 -19.35 4.94 1.52
CA ALA A 207 -19.15 3.58 1.06
C ALA A 207 -20.25 2.63 1.54
N ARG A 208 -20.75 2.81 2.77
CA ARG A 208 -21.86 2.03 3.33
C ARG A 208 -23.21 2.44 2.75
N CYS A 209 -23.49 3.74 2.61
CA CYS A 209 -24.74 4.25 2.03
C CYS A 209 -24.87 3.93 0.53
N CYS A 210 -23.76 3.95 -0.21
CA CYS A 210 -23.73 3.63 -1.63
C CYS A 210 -23.53 2.14 -1.91
N SER A 211 -23.40 1.31 -0.87
CA SER A 211 -23.27 -0.14 -1.02
C SER A 211 -24.60 -0.71 -1.52
N PRO A 212 -24.60 -1.40 -2.67
CA PRO A 212 -25.79 -2.09 -3.18
C PRO A 212 -26.11 -3.37 -2.36
N LEU A 213 -25.21 -3.77 -1.47
CA LEU A 213 -25.28 -5.01 -0.69
C LEU A 213 -25.66 -4.71 0.77
N THR A 214 -26.53 -5.55 1.34
CA THR A 214 -26.82 -5.55 2.78
C THR A 214 -25.58 -5.95 3.59
N SER A 215 -25.57 -5.69 4.90
CA SER A 215 -24.43 -6.02 5.78
C SER A 215 -24.06 -7.51 5.74
N LEU A 216 -25.06 -8.40 5.76
CA LEU A 216 -24.89 -9.85 5.66
C LEU A 216 -24.34 -10.27 4.30
N GLN A 217 -24.87 -9.70 3.21
CA GLN A 217 -24.38 -9.97 1.85
C GLN A 217 -22.94 -9.50 1.67
N HIS A 218 -22.56 -8.35 2.24
CA HIS A 218 -21.18 -7.88 2.20
C HIS A 218 -20.24 -8.83 2.95
N HIS A 219 -20.64 -9.33 4.12
CA HIS A 219 -19.84 -10.30 4.87
C HIS A 219 -19.68 -11.60 4.09
N TYR A 220 -20.78 -12.17 3.59
CA TYR A 220 -20.75 -13.35 2.73
C TYR A 220 -19.83 -13.16 1.52
N TRP A 221 -19.97 -12.04 0.80
CA TRP A 221 -19.15 -11.71 -0.36
C TRP A 221 -17.65 -11.65 -0.04
N THR A 222 -17.28 -11.00 1.07
CA THR A 222 -15.86 -10.94 1.48
C THR A 222 -15.31 -12.32 1.86
N THR A 223 -16.11 -13.15 2.52
CA THR A 223 -15.73 -14.52 2.89
C THR A 223 -15.61 -15.41 1.67
N HIS A 224 -16.57 -15.32 0.74
CA HIS A 224 -16.55 -16.05 -0.53
C HIS A 224 -15.27 -15.75 -1.32
N LEU A 225 -14.94 -14.47 -1.51
CA LEU A 225 -13.71 -14.08 -2.23
C LEU A 225 -12.43 -14.56 -1.56
N ASN A 226 -12.40 -14.63 -0.23
CA ASN A 226 -11.25 -15.18 0.50
C ASN A 226 -11.13 -16.68 0.27
N ASN A 227 -12.24 -17.40 0.38
CA ASN A 227 -12.28 -18.85 0.19
C ASN A 227 -11.93 -19.23 -1.26
N GLU A 228 -12.46 -18.50 -2.24
CA GLU A 228 -12.16 -18.69 -3.67
C GLU A 228 -10.65 -18.57 -3.91
N ARG A 229 -10.01 -17.52 -3.35
CA ARG A 229 -8.55 -17.33 -3.48
C ARG A 229 -7.77 -18.47 -2.83
N GLU A 230 -8.13 -18.85 -1.61
CA GLU A 230 -7.44 -19.90 -0.85
C GLU A 230 -7.52 -21.25 -1.56
N LEU A 231 -8.72 -21.63 -2.01
CA LEU A 231 -8.94 -22.88 -2.75
C LEU A 231 -8.23 -22.85 -4.11
N PHE A 232 -8.27 -21.72 -4.81
CA PHE A 232 -7.56 -21.57 -6.07
C PHE A 232 -6.05 -21.76 -5.91
N GLU A 233 -5.45 -21.16 -4.89
CA GLU A 233 -4.02 -21.29 -4.61
C GLU A 233 -3.63 -22.74 -4.29
N GLN A 234 -4.43 -23.43 -3.46
CA GLN A 234 -4.21 -24.85 -3.15
C GLN A 234 -4.31 -25.75 -4.38
N VAL A 235 -5.36 -25.57 -5.20
CA VAL A 235 -5.57 -26.37 -6.41
C VAL A 235 -4.48 -26.06 -7.45
N ALA A 236 -4.11 -24.80 -7.63
CA ALA A 236 -3.05 -24.39 -8.56
C ALA A 236 -1.69 -24.99 -8.15
N GLU A 237 -1.37 -25.00 -6.85
CA GLU A 237 -0.15 -25.61 -6.33
C GLU A 237 -0.12 -27.12 -6.58
N GLN A 238 -1.21 -27.83 -6.25
CA GLN A 238 -1.32 -29.27 -6.49
C GLN A 238 -1.23 -29.62 -7.98
N HIS A 239 -1.94 -28.86 -8.83
CA HIS A 239 -1.93 -29.06 -10.27
C HIS A 239 -0.54 -28.83 -10.88
N SER A 240 0.14 -27.75 -10.47
CA SER A 240 1.52 -27.45 -10.88
C SER A 240 2.48 -28.58 -10.49
N LYS A 241 2.40 -29.06 -9.24
CA LYS A 241 3.20 -30.20 -8.76
C LYS A 241 2.96 -31.45 -9.60
N LEU A 242 1.71 -31.75 -9.94
CA LEU A 242 1.36 -32.93 -10.75
C LEU A 242 1.93 -32.83 -12.17
N LEU A 243 1.81 -31.66 -12.82
CA LEU A 243 2.39 -31.43 -14.16
C LEU A 243 3.92 -31.54 -14.16
N ILE A 244 4.58 -30.96 -13.16
CA ILE A 244 6.04 -31.06 -13.01
C ILE A 244 6.44 -32.52 -12.78
N MET A 245 5.71 -33.25 -11.93
CA MET A 245 5.96 -34.66 -11.65
C MET A 245 5.84 -35.53 -12.92
N GLN A 246 4.84 -35.27 -13.77
CA GLN A 246 4.69 -35.95 -15.06
C GLN A 246 5.87 -35.66 -16.00
N ARG A 247 6.37 -34.43 -16.05
CA ARG A 247 7.55 -34.07 -16.86
C ARG A 247 8.82 -34.74 -16.35
N ILE A 248 9.06 -34.69 -15.05
CA ILE A 248 10.21 -35.34 -14.42
C ILE A 248 10.18 -36.84 -14.73
N LYS A 249 9.00 -37.48 -14.64
CA LYS A 249 8.82 -38.88 -15.03
C LYS A 249 9.14 -39.13 -16.50
N LYS A 250 8.75 -38.25 -17.42
CA LYS A 250 9.06 -38.38 -18.86
C LYS A 250 10.57 -38.27 -19.15
N ILE A 251 11.29 -37.45 -18.38
CA ILE A 251 12.72 -37.16 -18.58
C ILE A 251 13.60 -38.24 -17.95
N PHE A 252 13.38 -38.54 -16.68
CA PHE A 252 14.23 -39.45 -15.90
C PHE A 252 13.73 -40.90 -15.89
N GLY A 253 12.48 -41.14 -16.33
CA GLY A 253 11.86 -42.46 -16.37
C GLY A 253 11.15 -42.88 -15.07
N PHE A 254 11.18 -42.05 -14.02
CA PHE A 254 10.56 -42.33 -12.72
C PHE A 254 10.04 -41.05 -12.05
N ALA A 255 9.12 -41.20 -11.09
CA ALA A 255 8.56 -40.07 -10.34
C ALA A 255 9.35 -39.84 -9.04
N PRO A 256 9.49 -38.58 -8.58
CA PRO A 256 10.07 -38.29 -7.26
C PRO A 256 9.29 -39.02 -6.15
N GLY A 257 9.99 -39.81 -5.33
CA GLY A 257 9.39 -40.57 -4.21
C GLY A 257 9.02 -42.02 -4.50
N SER A 258 9.30 -42.57 -5.68
CA SER A 258 9.13 -44.02 -5.92
C SER A 258 10.28 -44.83 -5.34
N GLU A 259 10.00 -45.76 -4.41
CA GLU A 259 11.00 -46.59 -3.73
C GLU A 259 11.61 -47.71 -4.61
N ASN A 260 10.93 -48.09 -5.70
CA ASN A 260 11.36 -49.18 -6.59
C ASN A 260 11.62 -48.68 -8.02
N VAL A 261 12.71 -47.94 -8.21
CA VAL A 261 13.14 -47.45 -9.54
C VAL A 261 13.89 -48.55 -10.30
N ARG A 262 13.25 -49.16 -11.29
CA ARG A 262 13.86 -50.24 -12.12
C ARG A 262 14.54 -49.74 -13.39
N HIS A 263 14.15 -48.57 -13.90
CA HIS A 263 14.71 -47.98 -15.11
C HIS A 263 15.00 -46.49 -14.89
N ILE A 264 16.25 -46.12 -15.04
CA ILE A 264 16.73 -44.73 -14.98
C ILE A 264 17.15 -44.34 -16.39
N ARG A 265 16.46 -43.36 -16.98
CA ARG A 265 16.85 -42.77 -18.27
C ARG A 265 17.81 -41.62 -17.99
N ILE A 266 18.99 -41.68 -18.59
CA ILE A 266 19.93 -40.55 -18.60
C ILE A 266 19.45 -39.58 -19.70
N PRO A 267 19.16 -38.30 -19.39
CA PRO A 267 18.66 -37.36 -20.38
C PRO A 267 19.74 -37.01 -21.41
N SER A 268 19.34 -36.88 -22.68
CA SER A 268 20.20 -36.43 -23.76
C SER A 268 20.41 -34.90 -23.74
N CYS A 269 21.42 -34.40 -24.45
CA CYS A 269 21.65 -32.95 -24.56
C CYS A 269 20.45 -32.19 -25.18
N GLN A 270 19.62 -32.87 -25.97
CA GLN A 270 18.36 -32.33 -26.48
C GLN A 270 17.28 -32.26 -25.40
N ASP A 271 17.14 -33.31 -24.57
CA ASP A 271 16.18 -33.32 -23.46
C ASP A 271 16.48 -32.19 -22.44
N TRP A 272 17.77 -31.86 -22.22
CA TRP A 272 18.19 -30.72 -21.40
C TRP A 272 17.87 -29.35 -22.03
N ARG A 273 17.84 -29.27 -23.37
CA ARG A 273 17.48 -28.05 -24.10
C ARG A 273 15.95 -27.85 -24.13
N ASP A 274 15.19 -28.94 -24.17
CA ASP A 274 13.73 -28.91 -24.16
C ASP A 274 13.15 -28.56 -22.78
N ILE A 275 13.89 -28.82 -21.68
CA ILE A 275 13.47 -28.47 -20.30
C ILE A 275 13.87 -27.04 -19.90
N SER A 276 14.88 -26.45 -20.54
CA SER A 276 15.37 -25.11 -20.20
C SER A 276 14.41 -24.01 -20.66
N VAL A 277 13.53 -24.32 -21.61
CA VAL A 277 12.38 -23.49 -21.96
C VAL A 277 11.27 -23.83 -20.96
N PRO A 278 10.94 -22.96 -19.98
CA PRO A 278 9.67 -23.12 -19.29
C PRO A 278 8.63 -23.09 -20.39
N SER A 279 7.90 -24.19 -20.60
CA SER A 279 6.76 -24.14 -21.50
C SER A 279 5.85 -23.06 -20.92
N PHE A 280 5.83 -21.90 -21.57
CA PHE A 280 4.73 -20.99 -21.39
C PHE A 280 3.52 -21.85 -21.76
N LEU A 281 2.74 -22.26 -20.76
CA LEU A 281 1.37 -22.67 -21.00
C LEU A 281 0.77 -21.44 -21.65
N CYS A 282 0.73 -21.44 -22.99
CA CYS A 282 0.00 -20.46 -23.75
C CYS A 282 -1.46 -20.60 -23.33
N MET A 283 -1.86 -19.85 -22.32
CA MET A 283 -3.24 -19.60 -21.93
C MET A 283 -3.83 -18.59 -22.92
N GLY A 284 -3.88 -19.00 -24.19
CA GLY A 284 -4.20 -18.21 -25.38
C GLY A 284 -3.50 -18.92 -26.53
N ASP A 285 -4.15 -19.75 -27.32
CA ASP A 285 -5.40 -19.53 -28.03
C ASP A 285 -6.11 -20.87 -28.31
N GLU A 286 -7.43 -20.77 -28.52
CA GLU A 286 -8.30 -21.72 -29.25
C GLU A 286 -8.79 -23.05 -28.64
N LEU A 287 -8.81 -23.23 -27.31
CA LEU A 287 -9.71 -24.22 -26.69
C LEU A 287 -10.38 -23.64 -25.44
N GLN A 288 -11.53 -22.99 -25.69
CA GLN A 288 -12.63 -22.77 -24.74
C GLN A 288 -12.24 -22.26 -23.33
N GLY A 289 -11.41 -21.22 -23.30
CA GLY A 289 -11.05 -20.49 -22.09
C GLY A 289 -12.03 -19.35 -21.80
N HIS A 290 -13.30 -19.65 -21.52
CA HIS A 290 -14.19 -18.63 -20.92
C HIS A 290 -13.81 -18.45 -19.44
N TYR A 291 -12.90 -17.51 -19.19
CA TYR A 291 -12.61 -16.97 -17.86
C TYR A 291 -13.64 -15.88 -17.52
N SER A 292 -14.86 -16.32 -17.18
CA SER A 292 -15.75 -15.55 -16.33
C SER A 292 -15.53 -16.00 -14.88
N PHE A 293 -15.77 -15.09 -13.93
CA PHE A 293 -15.83 -15.38 -12.49
C PHE A 293 -16.43 -16.76 -12.21
N LEU A 294 -15.89 -17.52 -11.24
CA LEU A 294 -16.36 -18.88 -10.89
C LEU A 294 -17.88 -18.95 -10.61
N GLY A 295 -18.52 -17.84 -10.25
CA GLY A 295 -19.97 -17.74 -10.09
C GLY A 295 -20.78 -17.81 -11.40
N ASP A 296 -20.23 -17.39 -12.54
CA ASP A 296 -20.93 -17.29 -13.83
C ASP A 296 -21.08 -18.67 -14.51
N ARG A 297 -20.22 -19.65 -14.18
CA ARG A 297 -20.29 -21.01 -14.76
C ARG A 297 -21.37 -21.91 -14.15
N VAL A 298 -21.71 -21.69 -12.87
CA VAL A 298 -22.68 -22.57 -12.18
C VAL A 298 -24.10 -22.36 -12.73
N ASP A 299 -24.41 -21.18 -13.25
CA ASP A 299 -25.73 -20.87 -13.83
C ASP A 299 -25.92 -21.41 -15.26
N GLU A 300 -24.85 -21.70 -16.02
CA GLU A 300 -24.96 -22.32 -17.34
C GLU A 300 -25.21 -23.83 -17.27
N ASP A 301 -24.60 -24.53 -16.31
CA ASP A 301 -24.81 -25.97 -16.14
C ASP A 301 -26.22 -26.30 -15.62
N ASN A 302 -26.92 -25.32 -15.03
CA ASN A 302 -28.25 -25.52 -14.44
C ASN A 302 -29.42 -25.29 -15.41
N LYS A 303 -29.18 -24.90 -16.66
CA LYS A 303 -30.22 -24.82 -17.71
C LYS A 303 -30.47 -26.14 -18.45
N GLY A 304 -29.67 -27.18 -18.20
CA GLY A 304 -29.78 -28.50 -18.84
C GLY A 304 -30.33 -29.63 -17.97
N GLY A 305 -30.49 -29.43 -16.65
CA GLY A 305 -30.90 -30.47 -15.71
C GLY A 305 -32.29 -30.21 -15.13
N LYS A 306 -33.23 -31.13 -15.36
CA LYS A 306 -34.52 -31.16 -14.67
C LYS A 306 -34.34 -31.05 -13.15
N SER A 307 -35.15 -30.20 -12.54
CA SER A 307 -35.43 -30.14 -11.10
C SER A 307 -35.59 -31.55 -10.50
N GLU A 308 -34.59 -32.01 -9.76
CA GLU A 308 -34.79 -33.01 -8.70
C GLU A 308 -34.83 -32.28 -7.35
N SER A 309 -36.04 -32.23 -6.81
CA SER A 309 -36.34 -31.84 -5.44
C SER A 309 -35.61 -32.76 -4.47
N ILE A 310 -34.70 -32.20 -3.67
CA ILE A 310 -34.15 -32.90 -2.50
C ILE A 310 -35.17 -32.76 -1.37
N GLU A 311 -36.00 -33.79 -1.19
CA GLU A 311 -36.74 -34.00 0.07
C GLU A 311 -35.74 -34.29 1.19
N LEU A 312 -35.62 -33.37 2.14
CA LEU A 312 -35.08 -33.68 3.47
C LEU A 312 -36.18 -34.41 4.25
N LYS A 313 -36.05 -35.73 4.42
CA LYS A 313 -36.85 -36.48 5.40
C LYS A 313 -36.23 -36.32 6.80
N PRO A 314 -37.08 -36.32 7.85
CA PRO A 314 -36.73 -35.92 9.22
C PRO A 314 -35.81 -36.90 9.94
#